data_AF-A0A376SBQ8-F1
#
_entry.id   AF-A0A376SBQ8-F1
#
_cell.length_a   1.000
_cell.length_b   1.000
_cell.length_c   1.000
_cell.angle_alpha   90.00
_cell.angle_beta   90.00
_cell.angle_gamma   90.00
#
_symmetry.space_group_name_H-M   'P 1'
#
loop_
_entity.id
_entity.type
_entity.pdbx_description
1 polymer ?
#
loop_
_entity_poly.entity_id
_entity_poly.type
_entity_poly.pdbx_seq_one_letter_code
_entity_poly.pdbx_strand_id
1 'polypeptide(L)'
;MDTSKADVSLENSAWTIIADITTTNQNTRLNLANLAMSGANVIMMAEPVTRSSVTASAENFTTLTTNTLSGNGNFYMRTDMANHQSDQLNVTGQATGDFKIFVTDTGASPAAGDSLTLVTTGGGDAAFYVGQCRRRC
;
A
#
# COMPACT_ATOMS: atom_id res chain seq x y z
N MET A 1 -3.92 -14.45 -12.44
CA MET A 1 -4.89 -13.63 -13.19
C MET A 1 -4.19 -12.32 -13.51
N ASP A 2 -4.13 -11.91 -14.79
CA ASP A 2 -3.57 -10.61 -15.15
C ASP A 2 -4.65 -9.53 -14.94
N THR A 3 -4.54 -8.81 -13.83
CA THR A 3 -5.48 -7.75 -13.46
C THR A 3 -5.08 -6.40 -14.05
N SER A 4 -4.04 -6.32 -14.89
CA SER A 4 -3.56 -5.06 -15.50
C SER A 4 -4.59 -4.33 -16.36
N LYS A 5 -5.72 -4.97 -16.68
CA LYS A 5 -6.89 -4.41 -17.39
C LYS A 5 -8.10 -4.13 -16.50
N ALA A 6 -7.97 -4.34 -15.19
CA ALA A 6 -9.08 -4.22 -14.25
C ALA A 6 -9.27 -2.77 -13.80
N ASP A 7 -10.52 -2.30 -13.84
CA ASP A 7 -10.94 -1.03 -13.29
C ASP A 7 -11.58 -1.26 -11.92
N VAL A 8 -11.13 -0.50 -10.92
CA VAL A 8 -11.63 -0.58 -9.54
C VAL A 8 -12.12 0.79 -9.12
N SER A 9 -13.38 0.87 -8.69
CA SER A 9 -13.95 2.06 -8.06
C SER A 9 -14.31 1.75 -6.61
N LEU A 10 -13.87 2.60 -5.69
CA LEU A 10 -14.13 2.50 -4.26
C LEU A 10 -14.85 3.77 -3.80
N GLU A 11 -16.07 3.62 -3.32
CA GLU A 11 -16.89 4.72 -2.81
C GLU A 11 -17.20 4.49 -1.33
N ASN A 12 -16.67 5.39 -0.49
CA ASN A 12 -16.86 5.39 0.96
C ASN A 12 -16.68 4.00 1.61
N SER A 13 -15.71 3.23 1.11
CA SER A 13 -15.50 1.83 1.43
C SER A 13 -14.05 1.55 1.86
N ALA A 14 -13.82 0.36 2.39
CA ALA A 14 -12.49 -0.12 2.73
C ALA A 14 -12.15 -1.35 1.89
N TRP A 15 -11.03 -1.30 1.18
CA TRP A 15 -10.48 -2.44 0.44
C TRP A 15 -9.21 -2.93 1.13
N THR A 16 -9.24 -4.18 1.59
CA THR A 16 -8.05 -4.82 2.18
C THR A 16 -7.39 -5.70 1.13
N ILE A 17 -6.13 -5.41 0.83
CA ILE A 17 -5.30 -6.25 -0.02
C ILE A 17 -4.59 -7.25 0.88
N ILE A 18 -5.02 -8.50 0.82
CA ILE A 18 -4.46 -9.58 1.62
C ILE A 18 -3.31 -10.20 0.84
N ALA A 19 -2.13 -10.23 1.44
CA ALA A 19 -0.98 -10.89 0.85
C ALA A 19 -1.24 -12.41 0.72
N ASP A 20 -0.88 -13.03 -0.40
CA ASP A 20 -0.95 -14.48 -0.53
C ASP A 20 0.18 -15.10 0.30
N ILE A 21 -0.15 -15.60 1.51
CA ILE A 21 0.82 -16.18 2.45
C ILE A 21 1.08 -17.68 2.13
N THR A 22 0.54 -18.21 1.03
CA THR A 22 0.79 -19.62 0.64
C THR A 22 2.15 -19.82 -0.01
N THR A 23 2.77 -18.76 -0.55
CA THR A 23 4.12 -18.76 -1.08
C THR A 23 5.05 -17.99 -0.14
N THR A 24 5.89 -18.70 0.59
CA THR A 24 6.91 -18.08 1.45
C THR A 24 7.87 -17.26 0.58
N ASN A 25 8.05 -15.97 0.90
CA ASN A 25 8.99 -15.02 0.29
C ASN A 25 8.58 -14.36 -1.05
N GLN A 26 7.29 -14.22 -1.36
CA GLN A 26 6.86 -13.39 -2.50
C GLN A 26 6.01 -12.20 -2.03
N ASN A 27 6.48 -11.00 -2.38
CA ASN A 27 5.68 -9.79 -2.25
C ASN A 27 4.40 -9.92 -3.07
N THR A 28 3.28 -9.52 -2.50
CA THR A 28 2.00 -9.54 -3.21
C THR A 28 1.97 -8.39 -4.19
N ARG A 29 1.84 -8.70 -5.48
CA ARG A 29 1.77 -7.70 -6.54
C ARG A 29 0.39 -7.68 -7.15
N LEU A 30 -0.28 -6.53 -7.08
CA LEU A 30 -1.57 -6.32 -7.70
C LEU A 30 -1.43 -5.25 -8.76
N ASN A 31 -1.83 -5.54 -9.99
CA ASN A 31 -1.81 -4.58 -11.10
C ASN A 31 -3.25 -4.22 -11.45
N LEU A 32 -3.58 -2.95 -11.64
CA LEU A 32 -4.88 -2.48 -12.09
C LEU A 32 -4.69 -1.59 -13.32
N ALA A 33 -5.72 -1.47 -14.16
CA ALA A 33 -5.77 -0.41 -15.14
C ALA A 33 -6.05 0.92 -14.44
N ASN A 34 -7.20 1.04 -13.78
CA ASN A 34 -7.60 2.30 -13.16
C ASN A 34 -8.07 2.07 -11.72
N LEU A 35 -7.66 2.96 -10.80
CA LEU A 35 -8.15 3.03 -9.43
C LEU A 35 -8.81 4.38 -9.19
N ALA A 36 -10.13 4.37 -9.03
CA ALA A 36 -10.91 5.53 -8.63
C ALA A 36 -11.33 5.40 -7.16
N MET A 37 -11.10 6.46 -6.37
CA MET A 37 -11.42 6.50 -4.95
C MET A 37 -12.27 7.72 -4.62
N SER A 38 -13.33 7.55 -3.84
CA SER A 38 -14.12 8.63 -3.28
C SER A 38 -14.32 8.41 -1.78
N GLY A 39 -13.50 9.07 -0.97
CA GLY A 39 -13.50 8.89 0.48
C GLY A 39 -13.16 7.47 0.94
N ALA A 40 -12.45 6.71 0.11
CA ALA A 40 -12.17 5.30 0.36
C ALA A 40 -10.87 5.06 1.14
N ASN A 41 -10.75 3.86 1.71
CA ASN A 41 -9.56 3.38 2.40
C ASN A 41 -8.99 2.16 1.67
N VAL A 42 -7.70 2.18 1.35
CA VAL A 42 -6.95 1.02 0.86
C VAL A 42 -6.01 0.57 1.97
N ILE A 43 -6.19 -0.66 2.43
CA ILE A 43 -5.42 -1.23 3.52
C ILE A 43 -4.50 -2.30 2.91
N MET A 44 -3.21 -2.00 2.85
CA MET A 44 -2.15 -2.95 2.45
C MET A 44 -1.56 -3.70 3.66
N MET A 45 -2.09 -3.38 4.84
CA MET A 45 -1.75 -4.02 6.10
C MET A 45 -2.50 -5.34 6.19
N ALA A 46 -1.79 -6.45 6.01
CA ALA A 46 -2.25 -7.69 6.61
C ALA A 46 -2.10 -7.53 8.13
N GLU A 47 -3.20 -7.38 8.85
CA GLU A 47 -3.24 -7.90 10.22
C GLU A 47 -2.71 -9.33 10.14
N PRO A 48 -1.86 -9.80 11.08
CA PRO A 48 -1.59 -11.22 11.20
C PRO A 48 -2.92 -11.87 11.56
N VAL A 49 -3.72 -12.23 10.54
CA VAL A 49 -4.85 -13.12 10.68
C VAL A 49 -4.32 -14.27 11.49
N THR A 50 -4.91 -14.45 12.67
CA THR A 50 -4.57 -15.42 13.70
C THR A 50 -4.35 -16.81 13.10
N ARG A 51 -3.16 -17.05 12.54
CA ARG A 51 -2.69 -18.32 12.04
C ARG A 51 -1.57 -18.71 12.99
N SER A 52 -2.03 -19.13 14.16
CA SER A 52 -1.32 -20.12 14.95
C SER A 52 -0.69 -21.13 13.98
N SER A 53 0.64 -21.19 13.96
CA SER A 53 1.48 -22.17 13.24
C SER A 53 1.98 -21.89 11.81
N VAL A 54 1.92 -20.68 11.24
CA VAL A 54 2.82 -20.37 10.11
C VAL A 54 3.80 -19.29 10.54
N THR A 55 5.06 -19.71 10.63
CA THR A 55 6.25 -18.93 10.95
C THR A 55 6.15 -17.50 10.42
N ALA A 56 6.04 -16.56 11.37
CA ALA A 56 6.11 -15.12 11.16
C ALA A 56 7.54 -14.70 10.77
N SER A 57 8.08 -15.27 9.68
CA SER A 57 9.47 -15.05 9.25
C SER A 57 9.60 -14.57 7.81
N ALA A 58 8.50 -14.15 7.18
CA ALA A 58 8.52 -13.37 5.95
C ALA A 58 7.35 -12.39 6.01
N GLU A 59 7.63 -11.15 6.42
CA GLU A 59 6.67 -10.06 6.25
C GLU A 59 6.52 -9.83 4.74
N ASN A 60 5.45 -10.38 4.14
CA ASN A 60 5.17 -10.13 2.74
C ASN A 60 4.61 -8.71 2.61
N PHE A 61 5.32 -7.87 1.85
CA PHE A 61 4.88 -6.53 1.48
C PHE A 61 4.03 -6.55 0.21
N THR A 62 3.17 -5.55 0.07
CA THR A 62 2.23 -5.40 -1.05
C THR A 62 2.69 -4.29 -1.97
N THR A 63 2.78 -4.58 -3.26
CA THR A 63 2.91 -3.57 -4.31
C THR A 63 1.60 -3.47 -5.08
N LEU A 64 0.89 -2.35 -4.93
CA LEU A 64 -0.24 -1.98 -5.76
C LEU A 64 0.25 -1.13 -6.93
N THR A 65 0.12 -1.65 -8.14
CA THR A 65 0.40 -0.92 -9.39
C THR A 65 -0.91 -0.57 -10.07
N THR A 66 -1.06 0.67 -10.51
CA THR A 66 -2.21 1.10 -11.32
C THR A 66 -1.76 2.06 -12.43
N ASN A 67 -2.45 2.11 -13.56
CA ASN A 67 -2.12 3.09 -14.60
C ASN A 67 -2.65 4.48 -14.25
N THR A 68 -3.86 4.57 -13.69
CA THR A 68 -4.40 5.85 -13.21
C THR A 68 -4.91 5.76 -11.79
N LEU A 69 -4.71 6.83 -11.04
CA LEU A 69 -5.25 7.02 -9.70
C LEU A 69 -6.05 8.32 -9.67
N SER A 70 -7.30 8.28 -9.22
CA SER A 70 -8.14 9.48 -9.21
C SER A 70 -9.01 9.60 -7.96
N GLY A 71 -9.29 10.84 -7.57
CA GLY A 71 -10.25 11.19 -6.52
C GLY A 71 -9.60 11.42 -5.16
N ASN A 72 -10.13 10.84 -4.10
CA ASN A 72 -9.62 11.09 -2.75
C ASN A 72 -9.74 9.86 -1.83
N GLY A 73 -8.79 9.71 -0.91
CA GLY A 73 -8.86 8.67 0.10
C GLY A 73 -7.57 8.46 0.88
N ASN A 74 -7.51 7.32 1.57
CA ASN A 74 -6.41 6.99 2.46
C ASN A 74 -5.78 5.65 2.07
N PHE A 75 -4.46 5.59 2.12
CA PHE A 75 -3.69 4.36 2.02
C PHE A 75 -3.04 4.06 3.37
N TYR A 76 -3.13 2.81 3.79
CA TYR A 76 -2.47 2.31 4.99
C TYR A 76 -1.41 1.31 4.57
N MET A 77 -0.15 1.65 4.86
CA MET A 77 1.05 0.97 4.38
C MET A 77 1.94 0.59 5.57
N ARG A 78 2.72 -0.47 5.40
CA ARG A 78 3.76 -0.88 6.33
C ARG A 78 5.14 -0.62 5.77
N THR A 79 6.09 -0.41 6.65
CA THR A 79 7.51 -0.37 6.34
C THR A 79 8.26 -1.30 7.27
N ASP A 80 9.31 -1.91 6.75
CA ASP A 80 10.43 -2.40 7.53
C ASP A 80 11.66 -1.62 7.08
N MET A 81 11.91 -0.53 7.79
CA MET A 81 13.04 0.35 7.49
C MET A 81 14.39 -0.35 7.63
N ALA A 82 14.52 -1.29 8.57
CA ALA A 82 15.77 -2.00 8.84
C ALA A 82 16.18 -2.94 7.70
N ASN A 83 15.20 -3.52 7.00
CA ASN A 83 15.42 -4.37 5.83
C ASN A 83 15.17 -3.65 4.49
N HIS A 84 14.92 -2.33 4.51
CA HIS A 84 14.55 -1.52 3.35
C HIS A 84 13.36 -2.09 2.54
N GLN A 85 12.34 -2.60 3.25
CA GLN A 85 11.13 -3.12 2.63
C GLN A 85 9.92 -2.25 2.98
N SER A 86 8.94 -2.18 2.07
CA SER A 86 7.72 -1.39 2.30
C SER A 86 6.57 -1.85 1.40
N ASP A 87 5.36 -1.56 1.84
CA ASP A 87 4.20 -1.54 0.96
C ASP A 87 4.34 -0.34 -0.01
N GLN A 88 4.00 -0.56 -1.27
CA GLN A 88 4.22 0.42 -2.33
C GLN A 88 2.97 0.65 -3.17
N LEU A 89 2.73 1.92 -3.49
CA LEU A 89 1.77 2.36 -4.49
C LEU A 89 2.54 2.90 -5.70
N ASN A 90 2.40 2.24 -6.84
CA ASN A 90 3.01 2.65 -8.10
C ASN A 90 1.93 3.04 -9.13
N VAL A 91 1.80 4.33 -9.41
CA VAL A 91 0.93 4.85 -10.47
C VAL A 91 1.79 5.05 -11.72
N THR A 92 1.63 4.23 -12.75
CA THR A 92 2.49 4.29 -13.95
C THR A 92 2.15 5.44 -14.89
N GLY A 93 0.91 5.93 -14.84
CA GLY A 93 0.42 7.08 -15.60
C GLY A 93 0.07 8.25 -14.69
N GLN A 94 -1.15 8.76 -14.82
CA GLN A 94 -1.59 9.99 -14.15
C GLN A 94 -2.23 9.71 -12.79
N ALA A 95 -1.79 10.43 -11.76
CA ALA A 95 -2.46 10.51 -10.47
C ALA A 95 -3.07 11.91 -10.29
N THR A 96 -4.36 11.99 -9.94
CA THR A 96 -5.08 13.26 -9.68
C THR A 96 -5.91 13.18 -8.41
N GLY A 97 -5.84 14.22 -7.58
CA GLY A 97 -6.64 14.38 -6.36
C GLY A 97 -5.84 14.30 -5.06
N ASP A 98 -6.51 14.05 -3.93
CA ASP A 98 -5.91 14.20 -2.59
C ASP A 98 -5.89 12.88 -1.81
N PHE A 99 -4.69 12.44 -1.44
CA PHE A 99 -4.49 11.17 -0.75
C PHE A 99 -3.68 11.33 0.54
N LYS A 100 -4.08 10.58 1.58
CA LYS A 100 -3.29 10.46 2.80
C LYS A 100 -2.63 9.10 2.89
N ILE A 101 -1.36 9.09 3.28
CA ILE A 101 -0.59 7.88 3.49
C ILE A 101 -0.35 7.72 4.99
N PHE A 102 -0.88 6.65 5.56
CA PHE A 102 -0.60 6.24 6.94
C PHE A 102 0.43 5.12 6.90
N VAL A 103 1.47 5.25 7.69
CA VAL A 103 2.60 4.33 7.71
C VAL A 103 2.78 3.76 9.11
N THR A 104 2.82 2.44 9.21
CA THR A 104 3.17 1.71 10.43
C THR A 104 4.49 0.98 10.19
N ASP A 105 5.52 1.31 10.98
CA ASP A 105 6.81 0.63 10.92
C ASP A 105 6.77 -0.65 11.76
N THR A 106 7.00 -1.80 11.13
CA THR A 106 7.03 -3.13 11.75
C THR A 106 8.46 -3.61 12.05
N GLY A 107 9.46 -2.92 11.49
CA GLY A 107 10.87 -3.24 11.64
C GLY A 107 11.54 -2.69 12.90
N ALA A 108 12.85 -2.94 13.02
CA ALA A 108 13.68 -2.26 14.00
C ALA A 108 13.80 -0.77 13.66
N SER A 109 14.06 0.06 14.68
CA SER A 109 14.11 1.52 14.50
C SER A 109 15.03 1.93 13.34
N PRO A 110 14.58 2.78 12.42
CA PRO A 110 15.39 3.24 11.29
C PRO A 110 16.68 3.89 11.78
N ALA A 111 17.78 3.64 11.08
CA ALA A 111 18.99 4.41 11.31
C ALA A 111 18.79 5.83 10.78
N ALA A 112 19.53 6.78 11.36
CA ALA A 112 19.50 8.16 10.89
C ALA A 112 19.98 8.22 9.43
N GLY A 113 19.09 8.57 8.50
CA GLY A 113 19.40 8.69 7.07
C GLY A 113 18.72 7.67 6.17
N ASP A 114 18.02 6.67 6.72
CA ASP A 114 17.26 5.73 5.91
C ASP A 114 16.05 6.41 5.26
N SER A 115 15.86 6.19 3.97
CA SER A 115 14.71 6.69 3.21
C SER A 115 14.08 5.57 2.40
N LEU A 116 12.76 5.53 2.37
CA LEU A 116 11.96 4.57 1.61
C LEU A 116 10.93 5.30 0.74
N THR A 117 10.82 4.86 -0.51
CA THR A 117 9.81 5.37 -1.43
C THR A 117 8.56 4.51 -1.35
N LEU A 118 7.48 5.10 -0.83
CA LEU A 118 6.18 4.44 -0.69
C LEU A 118 5.25 4.69 -1.89
N VAL A 119 5.41 5.83 -2.54
CA VAL A 119 4.55 6.26 -3.65
C VAL A 119 5.40 6.71 -4.82
N THR A 120 5.12 6.17 -6.00
CA THR A 120 5.66 6.64 -7.27
C THR A 120 4.52 6.96 -8.23
N THR A 121 4.65 8.05 -8.98
CA THR A 121 3.64 8.47 -9.98
C THR A 121 4.32 8.82 -11.31
N GLY A 122 3.76 8.39 -12.43
CA GLY A 122 4.22 8.73 -13.77
C GLY A 122 3.94 10.19 -14.17
N GLY A 123 3.02 10.85 -13.47
CA GLY A 123 2.67 12.26 -13.63
C GLY A 123 1.34 12.59 -12.95
N GLY A 124 0.86 13.81 -13.20
CA GLY A 124 -0.40 14.31 -12.65
C GLY A 124 -0.21 15.32 -11.53
N ASP A 125 -1.32 15.73 -10.94
CA ASP A 125 -1.47 16.81 -9.97
C ASP A 125 -1.94 16.29 -8.60
N ALA A 126 -1.85 14.97 -8.36
CA ALA A 126 -2.17 14.39 -7.07
C ALA A 126 -1.28 14.92 -5.95
N ALA A 127 -1.90 15.21 -4.81
CA ALA A 127 -1.22 15.56 -3.58
C ALA A 127 -1.25 14.38 -2.61
N PHE A 128 -0.06 14.02 -2.09
CA PHE A 128 0.11 12.98 -1.09
C PHE A 128 0.58 13.60 0.22
N TYR A 129 -0.19 13.35 1.27
CA TYR A 129 0.09 13.86 2.61
C TYR A 129 0.37 12.70 3.55
N VAL A 130 1.38 12.84 4.41
CA VAL A 130 1.58 11.87 5.48
C VAL A 130 0.51 12.08 6.56
N GLY A 131 -0.28 11.05 6.81
CA GLY A 131 -1.24 11.01 7.90
C GLY A 131 -0.52 10.85 9.23
N GLN A 132 -0.70 11.83 10.13
CA GLN A 132 -0.22 11.72 11.51
C GLN A 132 -1.11 10.73 12.26
N CYS A 133 -0.64 9.49 12.46
CA CYS A 133 -1.36 8.57 13.32
C CYS A 133 -1.14 8.91 14.79
N ARG A 134 -2.02 9.74 15.37
CA ARG A 134 -1.81 10.27 16.72
C ARG A 134 -2.08 9.29 17.87
N ARG A 135 -2.76 8.14 17.66
CA ARG A 135 -2.90 7.06 18.64
C ARG A 135 -3.29 5.76 17.93
N ARG A 136 -2.34 4.82 17.81
CA ARG A 136 -2.49 3.43 17.32
C ARG A 136 -3.19 3.28 15.95
N CYS A 137 -2.36 3.43 14.94
CA CYS A 137 -2.33 2.60 13.74
C CYS A 137 -1.24 1.55 14.00
#